data_AF-A0A935V1Z2-F1
#
_entry.id   AF-A0A935V1Z2-F1
#
_cell.length_a   1.000
_cell.length_b   1.000
_cell.length_c   1.000
_cell.angle_alpha   90.00
_cell.angle_beta   90.00
_cell.angle_gamma   90.00
#
_symmetry.space_group_name_H-M   'P 1'
#
loop_
_entity.id
_entity.type
_entity.pdbx_description
1 polymer ?
#
loop_
_entity_poly.entity_id
_entity_poly.type
_entity_poly.pdbx_seq_one_letter_code
_entity_poly.pdbx_strand_id
1 'polypeptide(L)'
;MRTTPTEPSRLPLNVIGDRKKLHQWSRTFQAGSETEELISRAFDLEKIIMNYAVPGYVVVDAPLDALKLIFSRVNHAGVALKESEVFNALFGDEEDQPLARLAEELHRSTGFGRLSEDWLLRCVRAVHDPNPRREFSEKERPNSALIDRAIQALTAACDFIITEAEIPHSALLPYRGALIVLARMFDVHPKLTPRDRALLVRWLWRGALSGVHANTSNEVIHRQLTDIGEDPTDSVQRLLRRVPREHLAPDPMANWNGGGANTRLCALALCSRLLRAEVITHKALQSELDARDLSELFPTVCRAGEKTIASRVWKAKKHKLPGGQDSVSLFGAPDPYGLLLDDTMISAWDAGDENEFLRLRGLALSAELDELISRLAAPGENDRPAIAYLVGGAA
;
A
#
# COMPACT_ATOMS: atom_id res chain seq x y z
N MET A 1 17.96 23.89 -5.65
CA MET A 1 16.95 24.74 -6.31
C MET A 1 17.58 25.34 -7.56
N ARG A 2 17.10 24.99 -8.75
CA ARG A 2 17.54 25.63 -10.01
C ARG A 2 16.91 27.01 -10.08
N THR A 3 17.69 28.06 -9.88
CA THR A 3 17.28 29.46 -10.10
C THR A 3 17.34 29.74 -11.59
N THR A 4 16.24 29.54 -12.30
CA THR A 4 16.03 30.17 -13.60
C THR A 4 15.95 31.69 -13.42
N PRO A 5 16.39 32.50 -14.39
CA PRO A 5 16.26 33.95 -14.30
C PRO A 5 14.78 34.31 -14.16
N THR A 6 14.41 34.97 -13.07
CA THR A 6 13.05 35.43 -12.83
C THR A 6 12.71 36.49 -13.87
N GLU A 7 11.78 36.15 -14.77
CA GLU A 7 11.06 37.17 -15.54
C GLU A 7 10.48 38.20 -14.55
N PRO A 8 10.54 39.50 -14.88
CA PRO A 8 10.15 40.58 -13.98
C PRO A 8 8.67 40.59 -13.59
N SER A 9 7.83 39.66 -14.06
CA SER A 9 6.38 39.62 -13.85
C SER A 9 5.89 38.46 -12.95
N ARG A 10 6.78 37.74 -12.26
CA ARG A 10 6.43 36.54 -11.48
C ARG A 10 6.15 36.83 -10.00
N LEU A 11 4.95 36.53 -9.55
CA LEU A 11 4.52 36.58 -8.14
C LEU A 11 4.32 35.16 -7.59
N PRO A 12 4.96 34.77 -6.48
CA PRO A 12 4.75 33.45 -5.88
C PRO A 12 3.32 33.28 -5.35
N LEU A 13 2.63 32.22 -5.80
CA LEU A 13 1.23 31.97 -5.42
C LEU A 13 1.03 31.79 -3.90
N ASN A 14 2.01 31.20 -3.22
CA ASN A 14 2.01 31.00 -1.76
C ASN A 14 2.14 32.30 -0.94
N VAL A 15 2.44 33.42 -1.61
CA VAL A 15 2.58 34.75 -1.00
C VAL A 15 1.27 35.55 -1.10
N ILE A 16 0.50 35.37 -2.18
CA ILE A 16 -0.79 36.05 -2.41
C ILE A 16 -1.79 35.71 -1.29
N GLY A 17 -1.77 34.46 -0.84
CA GLY A 17 -2.65 33.94 0.22
C GLY A 17 -2.43 34.55 1.62
N ASP A 18 -1.35 35.31 1.82
CA ASP A 18 -0.93 35.81 3.13
C ASP A 18 -0.43 37.25 3.00
N ARG A 19 -1.27 38.18 3.45
CA ARG A 19 -1.00 39.61 3.37
C ARG A 19 0.35 40.02 3.99
N LYS A 20 0.81 39.34 5.06
CA LYS A 20 2.11 39.66 5.67
C LYS A 20 3.26 39.24 4.76
N LYS A 21 3.17 38.05 4.16
CA LYS A 21 4.16 37.57 3.18
C LYS A 21 4.18 38.46 1.94
N LEU A 22 3.00 38.90 1.46
CA LEU A 22 2.90 39.79 0.30
C LEU A 22 3.58 41.14 0.54
N HIS A 23 3.35 41.75 1.70
CA HIS A 23 4.05 42.98 2.10
C HIS A 23 5.56 42.79 2.25
N GLN A 24 6.02 41.62 2.72
CA GLN A 24 7.46 41.34 2.83
C GLN A 24 8.09 41.15 1.44
N TRP A 25 7.43 40.40 0.56
CA TRP A 25 7.85 40.18 -0.83
C TRP A 25 7.92 41.51 -1.59
N SER A 26 6.92 42.38 -1.47
CA SER A 26 6.86 43.66 -2.18
C SER A 26 8.01 44.60 -1.84
N ARG A 27 8.59 44.49 -0.63
CA ARG A 27 9.77 45.27 -0.22
C ARG A 27 11.07 44.77 -0.84
N THR A 28 11.11 43.49 -1.20
CA THR A 28 12.31 42.84 -1.76
C THR A 28 12.27 42.70 -3.28
N PHE A 29 11.09 42.85 -3.87
CA PHE A 29 10.86 42.72 -5.31
C PHE A 29 11.39 43.93 -6.08
N GLN A 30 12.09 43.68 -7.19
CA GLN A 30 12.64 44.71 -8.06
C GLN A 30 12.46 44.29 -9.52
N ALA A 31 11.84 45.17 -10.30
CA ALA A 31 11.59 45.00 -11.73
C ALA A 31 11.93 46.30 -12.50
N GLY A 32 12.96 47.03 -12.06
CA GLY A 32 13.36 48.30 -12.65
C GLY A 32 12.25 49.35 -12.57
N SER A 33 11.95 50.01 -13.68
CA SER A 33 10.92 51.06 -13.78
C SER A 33 9.49 50.58 -13.55
N GLU A 34 9.22 49.27 -13.66
CA GLU A 34 7.87 48.69 -13.54
C GLU A 34 7.54 48.20 -12.12
N THR A 35 8.49 48.34 -11.18
CA THR A 35 8.38 47.76 -9.83
C THR A 35 7.12 48.21 -9.08
N GLU A 36 6.82 49.50 -9.10
CA GLU A 36 5.67 50.07 -8.38
C GLU A 36 4.34 49.62 -8.98
N GLU A 37 4.24 49.58 -10.31
CA GLU A 37 3.04 49.11 -11.02
C GLU A 37 2.75 47.63 -10.74
N LEU A 38 3.78 46.78 -10.81
CA LEU A 38 3.64 45.34 -10.58
C LEU A 38 3.32 45.02 -9.12
N ILE A 39 3.86 45.79 -8.17
CA ILE A 39 3.48 45.68 -6.75
C ILE A 39 2.01 46.06 -6.57
N SER A 40 1.54 47.16 -7.19
CA SER A 40 0.14 47.56 -7.13
C SER A 40 -0.78 46.45 -7.67
N ARG A 41 -0.45 45.91 -8.84
CA ARG A 41 -1.19 44.80 -9.46
C ARG A 41 -1.20 43.54 -8.60
N ALA A 42 -0.14 43.26 -7.85
CA ALA A 42 -0.08 42.15 -6.91
C ALA A 42 -1.05 42.31 -5.74
N PHE A 43 -1.18 43.53 -5.19
CA PHE A 43 -2.18 43.84 -4.16
C PHE A 43 -3.61 43.82 -4.71
N ASP A 44 -3.83 44.30 -5.94
CA ASP A 44 -5.15 44.21 -6.58
C ASP A 44 -5.55 42.75 -6.82
N LEU A 45 -4.61 41.90 -7.24
CA LEU A 45 -4.84 40.46 -7.41
C LEU A 45 -5.17 39.77 -6.07
N GLU A 46 -4.44 40.09 -4.99
CA GLU A 46 -4.76 39.60 -3.64
C GLU A 46 -6.18 39.99 -3.23
N LYS A 47 -6.56 41.25 -3.45
CA LYS A 47 -7.91 41.73 -3.16
C LYS A 47 -8.97 40.97 -3.95
N ILE A 48 -8.75 40.73 -5.24
CA ILE A 48 -9.68 39.96 -6.08
C ILE A 48 -9.83 38.54 -5.55
N ILE A 49 -8.72 37.86 -5.26
CA ILE A 49 -8.73 36.45 -4.82
C ILE A 49 -9.36 36.33 -3.42
N MET A 50 -8.98 37.18 -2.48
CA MET A 50 -9.48 37.12 -1.09
C MET A 50 -10.94 37.51 -0.95
N ASN A 51 -11.43 38.39 -1.83
CA ASN A 51 -12.83 38.82 -1.84
C ASN A 51 -13.66 38.10 -2.90
N TYR A 52 -13.11 37.06 -3.55
CA TYR A 52 -13.86 36.28 -4.51
C TYR A 52 -14.96 35.50 -3.77
N ALA A 53 -16.21 35.93 -3.95
CA ALA A 53 -17.35 35.25 -3.38
C ALA A 53 -17.55 33.91 -4.11
N VAL A 54 -17.27 32.81 -3.40
CA VAL A 54 -17.55 31.46 -3.90
C VAL A 54 -19.02 31.16 -3.61
N PRO A 55 -19.88 30.93 -4.64
CA PRO A 55 -21.27 30.57 -4.41
C PRO A 55 -21.35 29.20 -3.73
N GLY A 56 -21.96 29.17 -2.54
CA GLY A 56 -22.24 27.94 -1.80
C GLY A 56 -23.73 27.59 -1.90
N TYR A 57 -24.04 26.36 -2.31
CA TYR A 57 -25.39 25.82 -2.31
C TYR A 57 -25.45 24.65 -1.34
N VAL A 58 -26.35 24.72 -0.36
CA VAL A 58 -26.65 23.59 0.53
C VAL A 58 -27.84 22.85 -0.06
N VAL A 59 -27.63 21.58 -0.41
CA VAL A 59 -28.68 20.71 -0.94
C VAL A 59 -29.15 19.81 0.20
N VAL A 60 -30.41 19.96 0.59
CA VAL A 60 -31.04 19.18 1.67
C VAL A 60 -32.10 18.27 1.03
N ASP A 61 -32.20 17.03 1.50
CA ASP A 61 -33.23 16.05 1.11
C ASP A 61 -33.36 15.81 -0.41
N ALA A 62 -32.25 15.86 -1.17
CA ALA A 62 -32.27 15.54 -2.58
C ALA A 62 -32.25 14.02 -2.83
N PRO A 63 -32.93 13.53 -3.88
CA PRO A 63 -32.83 12.14 -4.28
C PRO A 63 -31.40 11.79 -4.70
N LEU A 64 -31.00 10.54 -4.47
CA LEU A 64 -29.63 10.05 -4.67
C LEU A 64 -29.13 10.30 -6.10
N ASP A 65 -29.99 10.12 -7.10
CA ASP A 65 -29.64 10.34 -8.51
C ASP A 65 -29.35 11.82 -8.81
N ALA A 66 -30.06 12.74 -8.16
CA ALA A 66 -29.78 14.17 -8.28
C ALA A 66 -28.45 14.54 -7.60
N LEU A 67 -28.16 13.97 -6.43
CA LEU A 67 -26.87 14.16 -5.75
C LEU A 67 -25.71 13.62 -6.61
N LYS A 68 -25.83 12.41 -7.16
CA LYS A 68 -24.84 11.83 -8.09
C LYS A 68 -24.64 12.71 -9.33
N LEU A 69 -25.70 13.30 -9.88
CA LEU A 69 -25.59 14.22 -11.02
C LEU A 69 -24.85 15.52 -10.64
N ILE A 70 -25.11 16.07 -9.46
CA ILE A 70 -24.39 17.24 -8.96
C ILE A 70 -22.90 16.91 -8.78
N PHE A 71 -22.59 15.81 -8.09
CA PHE A 71 -21.21 15.36 -7.91
C PHE A 71 -20.50 15.09 -9.23
N SER A 72 -21.14 14.41 -10.17
CA SER A 72 -20.52 14.16 -11.48
C SER A 72 -20.23 15.47 -12.20
N ARG A 73 -21.14 16.45 -12.22
CA ARG A 73 -20.89 17.75 -12.86
C ARG A 73 -19.79 18.55 -12.17
N VAL A 74 -19.76 18.56 -10.84
CA VAL A 74 -18.69 19.20 -10.06
C VAL A 74 -17.35 18.52 -10.36
N ASN A 75 -17.32 17.20 -10.47
CA ASN A 75 -16.11 16.43 -10.77
C ASN A 75 -15.54 16.66 -12.18
N HIS A 76 -16.29 17.28 -13.09
CA HIS A 76 -15.77 17.70 -14.40
C HIS A 76 -15.13 19.11 -14.38
N ALA A 77 -15.21 19.84 -13.26
CA ALA A 77 -14.64 21.18 -13.09
C ALA A 77 -13.75 21.26 -11.83
N GLY A 78 -12.42 21.29 -12.03
CA GLY A 78 -11.45 21.44 -10.94
C GLY A 78 -10.88 20.10 -10.44
N VAL A 79 -10.73 19.94 -9.12
CA VAL A 79 -10.24 18.69 -8.50
C VAL A 79 -11.41 17.73 -8.37
N ALA A 80 -11.37 16.63 -9.12
CA ALA A 80 -12.40 15.60 -9.04
C ALA A 80 -12.42 14.94 -7.66
N LEU A 81 -13.59 14.88 -7.04
CA LEU A 81 -13.83 14.11 -5.83
C LEU A 81 -13.62 12.62 -6.13
N LYS A 82 -13.01 11.94 -5.17
CA LYS A 82 -12.82 10.50 -5.22
C LYS A 82 -14.14 9.79 -5.01
N GLU A 83 -14.21 8.57 -5.51
CA GLU A 83 -15.40 7.74 -5.37
C GLU A 83 -15.72 7.40 -3.91
N SER A 84 -14.69 7.27 -3.05
CA SER A 84 -14.83 7.14 -1.59
C SER A 84 -15.40 8.39 -0.94
N GLU A 85 -14.98 9.58 -1.36
CA GLU A 85 -15.51 10.87 -0.86
C GLU A 85 -16.98 11.03 -1.24
N VAL A 86 -17.34 10.71 -2.48
CA VAL A 86 -18.75 10.69 -2.93
C VAL A 86 -19.54 9.65 -2.13
N PHE A 87 -18.98 8.47 -1.88
CA PHE A 87 -19.64 7.44 -1.09
C PHE A 87 -19.92 7.91 0.35
N ASN A 88 -18.93 8.47 1.04
CA ASN A 88 -19.12 9.01 2.39
C ASN A 88 -20.09 10.20 2.40
N ALA A 89 -20.09 11.05 1.37
CA ALA A 89 -21.03 12.16 1.29
C ALA A 89 -22.49 11.71 1.04
N LEU A 90 -22.68 10.56 0.38
CA LEU A 90 -24.01 10.02 0.09
C LEU A 90 -24.55 9.11 1.20
N PHE A 91 -23.67 8.47 1.97
CA PHE A 91 -24.04 7.39 2.89
C PHE A 91 -23.43 7.51 4.29
N GLY A 92 -22.61 8.52 4.55
CA GLY A 92 -22.11 8.86 5.87
C GLY A 92 -22.77 10.14 6.38
N ASP A 93 -22.80 10.28 7.70
CA ASP A 93 -23.23 11.48 8.40
C ASP A 93 -22.03 12.10 9.14
N GLU A 94 -22.18 13.28 9.77
CA GLU A 94 -21.08 13.96 10.49
C GLU A 94 -20.43 13.09 11.57
N GLU A 95 -21.19 12.17 12.18
CA GLU A 95 -20.74 11.29 13.27
C GLU A 95 -20.34 9.88 12.82
N ASP A 96 -20.80 9.41 11.66
CA ASP A 96 -20.51 8.05 11.17
C ASP A 96 -20.09 8.06 9.70
N GLN A 97 -18.77 7.93 9.49
CA GLN A 97 -18.18 7.70 8.17
C GLN A 97 -17.83 6.21 8.04
N PRO A 98 -18.62 5.42 7.28
CA PRO A 98 -18.54 3.96 7.30
C PRO A 98 -17.17 3.42 6.84
N LEU A 99 -16.54 4.06 5.85
CA LEU A 99 -15.23 3.64 5.35
C LEU A 99 -14.09 3.99 6.31
N ALA A 100 -14.15 5.16 6.95
CA ALA A 100 -13.18 5.55 7.97
C ALA A 100 -13.27 4.63 9.20
N ARG A 101 -14.49 4.34 9.66
CA ARG A 101 -14.76 3.37 10.73
C ARG A 101 -14.20 1.99 10.40
N LEU A 102 -14.47 1.48 9.19
CA LEU A 102 -13.92 0.22 8.68
C LEU A 102 -12.38 0.23 8.69
N ALA A 103 -11.75 1.31 8.24
CA ALA A 103 -10.29 1.44 8.22
C ALA A 103 -9.68 1.37 9.63
N GLU A 104 -10.26 2.11 10.58
CA GLU A 104 -9.81 2.13 11.97
C GLU A 104 -10.02 0.78 12.67
N GLU A 105 -11.18 0.15 12.46
CA GLU A 105 -11.47 -1.18 13.02
C GLU A 105 -10.48 -2.22 12.52
N LEU A 106 -10.21 -2.27 11.21
CA LEU A 106 -9.26 -3.21 10.64
C LEU A 106 -7.84 -2.98 11.15
N HIS A 107 -7.40 -1.73 11.21
CA HIS A 107 -6.08 -1.38 11.72
C HIS A 107 -5.93 -1.79 13.20
N ARG A 108 -6.95 -1.50 14.03
CA ARG A 108 -6.92 -1.82 15.46
C ARG A 108 -6.99 -3.33 15.75
N SER A 109 -7.79 -4.06 15.00
CA SER A 109 -8.02 -5.50 15.23
C SER A 109 -6.89 -6.39 14.70
N THR A 110 -6.28 -6.03 13.56
CA THR A 110 -5.32 -6.90 12.85
C THR A 110 -3.87 -6.39 12.89
N GLY A 111 -3.67 -5.08 13.08
CA GLY A 111 -2.36 -4.45 12.91
C GLY A 111 -1.83 -4.49 11.48
N PHE A 112 -2.66 -4.80 10.46
CA PHE A 112 -2.25 -4.89 9.06
C PHE A 112 -1.84 -3.54 8.44
N GLY A 113 -2.02 -2.44 9.17
CA GLY A 113 -1.80 -1.09 8.69
C GLY A 113 -3.04 -0.44 8.07
N ARG A 114 -2.95 0.87 7.86
CA ARG A 114 -4.07 1.68 7.38
C ARG A 114 -4.27 1.53 5.87
N LEU A 115 -5.45 1.06 5.49
CA LEU A 115 -5.89 0.96 4.10
C LEU A 115 -6.61 2.25 3.68
N SER A 116 -6.41 2.71 2.44
CA SER A 116 -7.12 3.88 1.95
C SER A 116 -8.59 3.56 1.70
N GLU A 117 -9.45 4.55 1.91
CA GLU A 117 -10.90 4.40 1.72
C GLU A 117 -11.28 3.98 0.29
N ASP A 118 -10.53 4.41 -0.72
CA ASP A 118 -10.73 3.96 -2.12
C ASP A 118 -10.60 2.44 -2.26
N TRP A 119 -9.64 1.81 -1.56
CA TRP A 119 -9.47 0.36 -1.60
C TRP A 119 -10.54 -0.35 -0.78
N LEU A 120 -10.91 0.23 0.37
CA LEU A 120 -11.96 -0.32 1.23
C LEU A 120 -13.31 -0.29 0.53
N LEU A 121 -13.65 0.80 -0.16
CA LEU A 121 -14.88 0.89 -0.96
C LEU A 121 -14.95 -0.23 -2.01
N ARG A 122 -13.84 -0.52 -2.70
CA ARG A 122 -13.79 -1.62 -3.67
C ARG A 122 -14.00 -2.98 -3.02
N CYS A 123 -13.51 -3.18 -1.79
CA CYS A 123 -13.75 -4.40 -1.02
C CYS A 123 -15.21 -4.50 -0.57
N VAL A 124 -15.79 -3.42 -0.04
CA VAL A 124 -17.22 -3.35 0.34
C VAL A 124 -18.11 -3.66 -0.87
N ARG A 125 -17.79 -3.12 -2.05
CA ARG A 125 -18.50 -3.44 -3.29
C ARG A 125 -18.38 -4.90 -3.67
N ALA A 126 -17.20 -5.50 -3.56
CA ALA A 126 -17.01 -6.92 -3.84
C ALA A 126 -17.84 -7.80 -2.90
N VAL A 127 -17.87 -7.46 -1.60
CA VAL A 127 -18.72 -8.12 -0.59
C VAL A 127 -20.22 -7.98 -0.94
N HIS A 128 -20.63 -6.81 -1.42
CA HIS A 128 -22.00 -6.57 -1.87
C HIS A 128 -22.36 -7.37 -3.13
N ASP A 129 -21.57 -7.27 -4.19
CA ASP A 129 -21.85 -7.85 -5.50
C ASP A 129 -20.56 -8.21 -6.28
N PRO A 130 -20.52 -9.35 -6.98
CA PRO A 130 -19.36 -9.71 -7.80
C PRO A 130 -19.10 -8.77 -8.99
N ASN A 131 -20.07 -7.95 -9.40
CA ASN A 131 -19.92 -6.91 -10.41
C ASN A 131 -19.39 -5.60 -9.77
N PRO A 132 -18.09 -5.25 -9.96
CA PRO A 132 -17.49 -4.06 -9.36
C PRO A 132 -18.05 -2.74 -9.93
N ARG A 133 -18.79 -2.79 -11.04
CA ARG A 133 -19.47 -1.64 -11.63
C ARG A 133 -20.89 -1.43 -11.09
N ARG A 134 -21.43 -2.35 -10.29
CA ARG A 134 -22.75 -2.20 -9.69
C ARG A 134 -22.70 -1.06 -8.68
N GLU A 135 -23.43 0.00 -8.97
CA GLU A 135 -23.58 1.12 -8.05
C GLU A 135 -24.63 0.82 -6.97
N PHE A 136 -24.46 1.43 -5.81
CA PHE A 136 -25.51 1.49 -4.80
C PHE A 136 -26.68 2.33 -5.32
N SER A 137 -27.90 1.83 -5.11
CA SER A 137 -29.16 2.50 -5.48
C SER A 137 -29.88 2.99 -4.23
N GLU A 138 -30.93 3.82 -4.39
CA GLU A 138 -31.76 4.24 -3.25
C GLU A 138 -32.40 3.08 -2.48
N LYS A 139 -32.68 1.98 -3.18
CA LYS A 139 -33.29 0.77 -2.60
C LYS A 139 -32.26 -0.16 -1.95
N GLU A 140 -31.01 -0.06 -2.38
CA GLU A 140 -29.88 -0.88 -1.93
C GLU A 140 -28.80 0.04 -1.34
N ARG A 141 -29.20 0.91 -0.40
CA ARG A 141 -28.22 1.71 0.34
C ARG A 141 -27.31 0.78 1.14
N PRO A 142 -26.00 1.05 1.18
CA PRO A 142 -25.10 0.33 2.07
C PRO A 142 -25.59 0.54 3.50
N ASN A 143 -26.15 -0.52 4.10
CA ASN A 143 -26.61 -0.50 5.47
C ASN A 143 -25.48 -0.93 6.41
N SER A 144 -25.69 -0.73 7.72
CA SER A 144 -24.74 -1.17 8.75
C SER A 144 -24.37 -2.65 8.59
N ALA A 145 -25.34 -3.52 8.27
CA ALA A 145 -25.11 -4.95 8.07
C ALA A 145 -24.13 -5.27 6.93
N LEU A 146 -24.14 -4.53 5.82
CA LEU A 146 -23.16 -4.69 4.74
C LEU A 146 -21.76 -4.28 5.22
N ILE A 147 -21.65 -3.17 5.94
CA ILE A 147 -20.37 -2.71 6.48
C ILE A 147 -19.84 -3.72 7.51
N ASP A 148 -20.69 -4.25 8.38
CA ASP A 148 -20.30 -5.25 9.37
C ASP A 148 -19.84 -6.57 8.72
N ARG A 149 -20.52 -7.01 7.65
CA ARG A 149 -20.04 -8.12 6.81
C ARG A 149 -18.68 -7.84 6.19
N ALA A 150 -18.48 -6.63 5.66
CA ALA A 150 -17.21 -6.23 5.08
C ALA A 150 -16.09 -6.17 6.12
N ILE A 151 -16.37 -5.69 7.34
CA ILE A 151 -15.43 -5.73 8.47
C ILE A 151 -15.03 -7.18 8.74
N GLN A 152 -15.99 -8.09 8.95
CA GLN A 152 -15.72 -9.50 9.27
C GLN A 152 -14.88 -10.18 8.19
N ALA A 153 -15.26 -9.99 6.92
CA ALA A 153 -14.57 -10.60 5.79
C ALA A 153 -13.16 -10.05 5.60
N LEU A 154 -12.97 -8.73 5.75
CA LEU A 154 -11.65 -8.10 5.64
C LEU A 154 -10.75 -8.43 6.83
N THR A 155 -11.29 -8.54 8.05
CA THR A 155 -10.52 -9.03 9.20
C THR A 155 -10.01 -10.44 8.94
N ALA A 156 -10.88 -11.37 8.49
CA ALA A 156 -10.47 -12.72 8.14
C ALA A 156 -9.44 -12.76 6.99
N ALA A 157 -9.60 -11.91 5.97
CA ALA A 157 -8.64 -11.78 4.88
C ALA A 157 -7.27 -11.27 5.36
N CYS A 158 -7.24 -10.21 6.18
CA CYS A 158 -6.02 -9.67 6.75
C CYS A 158 -5.33 -10.69 7.67
N ASP A 159 -6.07 -11.37 8.53
CA ASP A 159 -5.53 -12.42 9.40
C ASP A 159 -4.93 -13.57 8.58
N PHE A 160 -5.60 -14.01 7.52
CA PHE A 160 -5.07 -14.98 6.57
C PHE A 160 -3.76 -14.50 5.91
N ILE A 161 -3.72 -13.26 5.43
CA ILE A 161 -2.55 -12.67 4.78
C ILE A 161 -1.36 -12.58 5.76
N ILE A 162 -1.62 -12.17 7.01
CA ILE A 162 -0.60 -12.02 8.04
C ILE A 162 -0.06 -13.39 8.48
N THR A 163 -0.98 -14.30 8.86
CA THR A 163 -0.61 -15.52 9.59
C THR A 163 -0.20 -16.67 8.68
N GLU A 164 -0.80 -16.79 7.49
CA GLU A 164 -0.55 -17.92 6.59
C GLU A 164 0.23 -17.53 5.34
N ALA A 165 0.00 -16.33 4.81
CA ALA A 165 0.77 -15.83 3.67
C ALA A 165 2.03 -15.06 4.07
N GLU A 166 2.28 -14.88 5.37
CA GLU A 166 3.47 -14.22 5.94
C GLU A 166 3.72 -12.80 5.41
N ILE A 167 2.65 -12.04 5.17
CA ILE A 167 2.71 -10.62 4.81
C ILE A 167 2.19 -9.81 6.01
N PRO A 168 3.08 -9.33 6.90
CA PRO A 168 2.69 -8.82 8.21
C PRO A 168 1.99 -7.45 8.16
N HIS A 169 2.10 -6.74 7.03
CA HIS A 169 1.61 -5.37 6.89
C HIS A 169 1.29 -5.00 5.44
N SER A 170 0.30 -4.13 5.24
CA SER A 170 -0.17 -3.62 3.95
C SER A 170 0.88 -2.82 3.17
N ALA A 171 1.91 -2.28 3.84
CA ALA A 171 3.07 -1.65 3.21
C ALA A 171 3.95 -2.65 2.43
N LEU A 172 3.91 -3.92 2.84
CA LEU A 172 4.66 -5.02 2.23
C LEU A 172 3.82 -5.79 1.21
N LEU A 173 2.49 -5.60 1.16
CA LEU A 173 1.63 -6.26 0.19
C LEU A 173 1.95 -5.76 -1.24
N PRO A 174 2.45 -6.58 -2.17
CA PRO A 174 2.89 -6.12 -3.49
C PRO A 174 1.78 -5.48 -4.30
N TYR A 175 0.61 -6.12 -4.33
CA TYR A 175 -0.56 -5.65 -5.07
C TYR A 175 -1.83 -5.75 -4.22
N ARG A 176 -2.46 -4.61 -3.98
CA ARG A 176 -3.68 -4.51 -3.15
C ARG A 176 -4.92 -5.10 -3.82
N GLY A 177 -4.88 -5.33 -5.14
CA GLY A 177 -5.97 -5.96 -5.90
C GLY A 177 -6.40 -7.32 -5.35
N ALA A 178 -5.45 -8.11 -4.83
CA ALA A 178 -5.73 -9.40 -4.23
C ALA A 178 -6.65 -9.30 -3.01
N LEU A 179 -6.58 -8.19 -2.25
CA LEU A 179 -7.42 -7.99 -1.06
C LEU A 179 -8.90 -7.87 -1.42
N ILE A 180 -9.24 -7.32 -2.59
CA ILE A 180 -10.64 -7.24 -3.05
C ILE A 180 -11.22 -8.65 -3.24
N VAL A 181 -10.45 -9.54 -3.87
CA VAL A 181 -10.86 -10.93 -4.13
C VAL A 181 -10.95 -11.71 -2.82
N LEU A 182 -9.98 -11.53 -1.91
CA LEU A 182 -10.00 -12.16 -0.59
C LEU A 182 -11.15 -11.68 0.28
N ALA A 183 -11.52 -10.40 0.23
CA ALA A 183 -12.68 -9.87 0.94
C ALA A 183 -13.97 -10.59 0.50
N ARG A 184 -14.17 -10.81 -0.81
CA ARG A 184 -15.30 -11.62 -1.30
C ARG A 184 -15.17 -13.08 -0.89
N MET A 185 -13.98 -13.66 -0.97
CA MET A 185 -13.74 -15.06 -0.65
C MET A 185 -14.13 -15.38 0.80
N PHE A 186 -13.70 -14.55 1.75
CA PHE A 186 -14.01 -14.74 3.17
C PHE A 186 -15.41 -14.29 3.57
N ASP A 187 -16.08 -13.44 2.79
CA ASP A 187 -17.51 -13.15 2.95
C ASP A 187 -18.38 -14.36 2.53
N VAL A 188 -18.10 -14.96 1.37
CA VAL A 188 -18.86 -16.11 0.85
C VAL A 188 -18.48 -17.41 1.56
N HIS A 189 -17.20 -17.59 1.87
CA HIS A 189 -16.65 -18.77 2.54
C HIS A 189 -15.84 -18.37 3.79
N PRO A 190 -16.51 -18.05 4.91
CA PRO A 190 -15.83 -17.65 6.16
C PRO A 190 -14.93 -18.74 6.75
N LYS A 191 -15.17 -20.00 6.37
CA LYS A 191 -14.39 -21.17 6.80
C LYS A 191 -13.91 -21.91 5.57
N LEU A 192 -12.59 -22.00 5.43
CA LEU A 192 -11.92 -22.77 4.39
C LEU A 192 -11.18 -23.95 5.03
N THR A 193 -11.10 -25.06 4.30
CA THR A 193 -10.29 -26.20 4.74
C THR A 193 -8.81 -25.82 4.78
N PRO A 194 -7.96 -26.47 5.60
CA PRO A 194 -6.52 -26.20 5.59
C PRO A 194 -5.88 -26.34 4.21
N ARG A 195 -6.40 -27.26 3.38
CA ARG A 195 -5.93 -27.44 2.01
C ARG A 195 -6.29 -26.25 1.13
N ASP A 196 -7.52 -25.79 1.18
CA ASP A 196 -7.98 -24.63 0.40
C ASP A 196 -7.25 -23.36 0.81
N ARG A 197 -6.99 -23.19 2.10
CA ARG A 197 -6.16 -22.09 2.62
C ARG A 197 -4.73 -22.13 2.06
N ALA A 198 -4.06 -23.29 2.10
CA ALA A 198 -2.72 -23.45 1.53
C ALA A 198 -2.68 -23.17 0.02
N LEU A 199 -3.72 -23.58 -0.72
CA LEU A 199 -3.88 -23.29 -2.14
C LEU A 199 -4.15 -21.80 -2.41
N LEU A 200 -4.90 -21.12 -1.53
CA LEU A 200 -5.13 -19.69 -1.60
C LEU A 200 -3.86 -18.88 -1.30
N VAL A 201 -2.98 -19.37 -0.42
CA VAL A 201 -1.63 -18.79 -0.19
C VAL A 201 -0.82 -18.83 -1.49
N ARG A 202 -0.84 -19.96 -2.20
CA ARG A 202 -0.18 -20.08 -3.51
C ARG A 202 -0.76 -19.12 -4.52
N TRP A 203 -2.08 -18.96 -4.56
CA TRP A 203 -2.72 -17.99 -5.46
C TRP A 203 -2.25 -16.55 -5.19
N LEU A 204 -2.15 -16.17 -3.91
CA LEU A 204 -1.68 -14.84 -3.53
C LEU A 204 -0.23 -14.62 -3.95
N TRP A 205 0.66 -15.56 -3.61
CA TRP A 205 2.10 -15.45 -3.90
C TRP A 205 2.42 -15.55 -5.39
N ARG A 206 1.86 -16.52 -6.11
CA ARG A 206 2.09 -16.67 -7.56
C ARG A 206 1.57 -15.47 -8.34
N GLY A 207 0.42 -14.91 -7.96
CA GLY A 207 -0.08 -13.70 -8.61
C GLY A 207 0.73 -12.44 -8.28
N ALA A 208 1.38 -12.38 -7.10
CA ALA A 208 2.35 -11.34 -6.77
C ALA A 208 3.67 -11.48 -7.54
N LEU A 209 4.17 -12.70 -7.69
CA LEU A 209 5.42 -12.98 -8.42
C LEU A 209 5.28 -12.79 -9.93
N SER A 210 4.14 -13.19 -10.50
CA SER A 210 3.85 -13.06 -11.93
C SER A 210 3.32 -11.69 -12.35
N GLY A 211 2.97 -10.83 -11.39
CA GLY A 211 2.35 -9.53 -11.66
C GLY A 211 0.88 -9.58 -12.09
N VAL A 212 0.24 -10.76 -12.11
CA VAL A 212 -1.20 -10.90 -12.43
C VAL A 212 -2.07 -10.01 -11.53
N HIS A 213 -1.71 -9.92 -10.25
CA HIS A 213 -2.46 -9.10 -9.27
C HIS A 213 -2.26 -7.59 -9.45
N ALA A 214 -1.33 -7.15 -10.31
CA ALA A 214 -1.13 -5.74 -10.63
C ALA A 214 -2.30 -5.15 -11.42
N ASN A 215 -2.97 -5.97 -12.24
CA ASN A 215 -4.09 -5.52 -13.05
C ASN A 215 -5.37 -5.52 -12.21
N THR A 216 -5.78 -4.32 -11.78
CA THR A 216 -7.00 -4.13 -11.00
C THR A 216 -8.10 -3.48 -11.80
N SER A 217 -8.18 -3.70 -13.12
CA SER A 217 -9.32 -3.24 -13.91
C SER A 217 -10.61 -3.90 -13.44
N ASN A 218 -11.75 -3.23 -13.66
CA ASN A 218 -13.05 -3.76 -13.26
C ASN A 218 -13.35 -5.11 -13.95
N GLU A 219 -12.91 -5.31 -15.18
CA GLU A 219 -13.12 -6.56 -15.92
C GLU A 219 -12.33 -7.72 -15.31
N VAL A 220 -11.07 -7.47 -14.92
CA VAL A 220 -10.23 -8.50 -14.29
C VAL A 220 -10.74 -8.83 -12.90
N ILE A 221 -11.07 -7.82 -12.09
CA ILE A 221 -11.63 -8.03 -10.76
C ILE A 221 -12.97 -8.75 -10.86
N HIS A 222 -13.89 -8.31 -11.71
CA HIS A 222 -15.19 -8.96 -11.91
C HIS A 222 -15.03 -10.46 -12.19
N ARG A 223 -14.12 -10.80 -13.12
CA ARG A 223 -13.88 -12.18 -13.51
C ARG A 223 -13.35 -13.05 -12.35
N GLN A 224 -12.52 -12.48 -11.47
CA GLN A 224 -12.05 -13.17 -10.26
C GLN A 224 -13.17 -13.31 -9.22
N LEU A 225 -14.00 -12.28 -9.06
CA LEU A 225 -15.13 -12.34 -8.14
C LEU A 225 -16.19 -13.36 -8.58
N THR A 226 -16.42 -13.52 -9.89
CA THR A 226 -17.33 -14.54 -10.44
C THR A 226 -16.80 -15.97 -10.33
N ASP A 227 -15.49 -16.15 -10.10
CA ASP A 227 -14.94 -17.48 -9.81
C ASP A 227 -15.30 -17.95 -8.39
N ILE A 228 -15.75 -17.05 -7.52
CA ILE A 228 -16.17 -17.36 -6.15
C ILE A 228 -17.66 -17.73 -6.19
N GLY A 229 -17.92 -19.03 -6.21
CA GLY A 229 -19.26 -19.64 -6.31
C GLY A 229 -19.73 -20.23 -5.00
N GLU A 230 -20.58 -21.26 -5.06
CA GLU A 230 -21.14 -21.92 -3.86
C GLU A 230 -20.15 -22.90 -3.19
N ASP A 231 -19.29 -23.54 -3.98
CA ASP A 231 -18.31 -24.49 -3.47
C ASP A 231 -16.94 -23.79 -3.21
N PRO A 232 -16.41 -23.84 -1.98
CA PRO A 232 -15.17 -23.17 -1.62
C PRO A 232 -13.95 -23.74 -2.34
N THR A 233 -13.86 -25.06 -2.47
CA THR A 233 -12.71 -25.74 -3.06
C THR A 233 -12.62 -25.45 -4.57
N ASP A 234 -13.73 -25.56 -5.30
CA ASP A 234 -13.81 -25.21 -6.72
C ASP A 234 -13.54 -23.73 -6.96
N SER A 235 -13.98 -22.85 -6.05
CA SER A 235 -13.65 -21.41 -6.10
C SER A 235 -12.14 -21.18 -5.99
N VAL A 236 -11.45 -21.81 -5.04
CA VAL A 236 -9.98 -21.76 -4.95
C VAL A 236 -9.31 -22.32 -6.21
N GLN A 237 -9.81 -23.44 -6.76
CA GLN A 237 -9.27 -24.04 -7.99
C GLN A 237 -9.45 -23.13 -9.21
N ARG A 238 -10.57 -22.41 -9.33
CA ARG A 238 -10.78 -21.43 -10.40
C ARG A 238 -9.82 -20.25 -10.27
N LEU A 239 -9.67 -19.69 -9.06
CA LEU A 239 -8.71 -18.62 -8.79
C LEU A 239 -7.27 -19.04 -9.10
N LEU A 240 -6.85 -20.22 -8.66
CA LEU A 240 -5.50 -20.75 -8.93
C LEU A 240 -5.19 -20.90 -10.42
N ARG A 241 -6.18 -21.27 -11.24
CA ARG A 241 -6.02 -21.36 -12.70
C ARG A 241 -5.70 -20.02 -13.37
N ARG A 242 -5.89 -18.89 -12.67
CA ARG A 242 -5.58 -17.55 -13.21
C ARG A 242 -4.14 -17.11 -13.00
N VAL A 243 -3.41 -17.78 -12.12
CA VAL A 243 -2.01 -17.43 -11.84
C VAL A 243 -1.10 -18.54 -12.39
N PRO A 244 0.00 -18.18 -13.07
CA PRO A 244 0.93 -19.18 -13.56
C PRO A 244 1.65 -19.87 -12.39
N ARG A 245 2.03 -21.13 -12.59
CA ARG A 245 2.89 -21.84 -11.65
C ARG A 245 4.33 -21.35 -11.71
N GLU A 246 4.81 -21.14 -12.93
CA GLU A 246 6.14 -20.62 -13.20
C GLU A 246 6.14 -19.11 -13.10
N HIS A 247 7.18 -18.57 -12.48
CA HIS A 247 7.37 -17.14 -12.28
C HIS A 247 8.87 -16.85 -12.23
N LEU A 248 9.23 -15.61 -12.55
CA LEU A 248 10.59 -15.12 -12.35
C LEU A 248 10.76 -14.70 -10.89
N ALA A 249 11.88 -15.07 -10.29
CA ALA A 249 12.23 -14.61 -8.96
C ALA A 249 12.47 -13.08 -8.98
N PRO A 250 12.10 -12.37 -7.90
CA PRO A 250 12.50 -10.98 -7.71
C PRO A 250 14.02 -10.81 -7.78
N ASP A 251 14.48 -9.72 -8.39
CA ASP A 251 15.92 -9.42 -8.52
C ASP A 251 16.38 -8.49 -7.38
N PRO A 252 17.22 -8.95 -6.44
CA PRO A 252 17.80 -8.11 -5.39
C PRO A 252 18.72 -7.00 -5.90
N MET A 253 19.27 -7.14 -7.10
CA MET A 253 20.16 -6.15 -7.70
C MET A 253 19.41 -5.03 -8.44
N ALA A 254 18.09 -5.16 -8.60
CA ALA A 254 17.28 -4.10 -9.18
C ALA A 254 17.26 -2.84 -8.30
N ASN A 255 16.97 -1.70 -8.93
CA ASN A 255 16.81 -0.42 -8.24
C ASN A 255 15.66 -0.45 -7.23
N TRP A 256 15.92 0.12 -6.05
CA TRP A 256 14.92 0.29 -5.02
C TRP A 256 13.83 1.26 -5.46
N ASN A 257 12.61 0.74 -5.52
CA ASN A 257 11.39 1.50 -5.69
C ASN A 257 10.43 1.09 -4.57
N GLY A 258 10.25 1.89 -3.52
CA GLY A 258 9.43 1.52 -2.35
C GLY A 258 7.97 1.15 -2.68
N GLY A 259 7.46 1.59 -3.83
CA GLY A 259 6.14 1.20 -4.33
C GLY A 259 6.11 -0.05 -5.21
N GLY A 260 7.26 -0.50 -5.71
CA GLY A 260 7.38 -1.59 -6.67
C GLY A 260 7.24 -2.98 -6.02
N ALA A 261 6.61 -3.91 -6.76
CA ALA A 261 6.41 -5.27 -6.28
C ALA A 261 7.73 -6.00 -5.99
N ASN A 262 8.74 -5.83 -6.85
CA ASN A 262 10.08 -6.40 -6.64
C ASN A 262 10.65 -5.99 -5.28
N THR A 263 10.66 -4.69 -4.97
CA THR A 263 11.11 -4.16 -3.68
C THR A 263 10.33 -4.74 -2.51
N ARG A 264 8.99 -4.81 -2.62
CA ARG A 264 8.14 -5.32 -1.53
C ARG A 264 8.36 -6.81 -1.28
N LEU A 265 8.55 -7.61 -2.33
CA LEU A 265 8.87 -9.04 -2.21
C LEU A 265 10.24 -9.25 -1.57
N CYS A 266 11.26 -8.49 -1.99
CA CYS A 266 12.58 -8.53 -1.34
C CYS A 266 12.53 -8.04 0.11
N ALA A 267 11.77 -6.98 0.40
CA ALA A 267 11.57 -6.48 1.75
C ALA A 267 10.82 -7.50 2.63
N LEU A 268 9.87 -8.26 2.07
CA LEU A 268 9.21 -9.38 2.76
C LEU A 268 10.23 -10.46 3.16
N ALA A 269 11.15 -10.84 2.27
CA ALA A 269 12.20 -11.79 2.60
C ALA A 269 13.11 -11.28 3.74
N LEU A 270 13.52 -10.01 3.68
CA LEU A 270 14.28 -9.38 4.76
C LEU A 270 13.50 -9.36 6.08
N CYS A 271 12.23 -8.96 6.06
CA CYS A 271 11.36 -8.97 7.25
C CYS A 271 11.17 -10.39 7.81
N SER A 272 10.97 -11.39 6.95
CA SER A 272 10.87 -12.80 7.34
C SER A 272 12.16 -13.26 8.04
N ARG A 273 13.33 -12.90 7.49
CA ARG A 273 14.63 -13.17 8.12
C ARG A 273 14.74 -12.51 9.51
N LEU A 274 14.36 -11.25 9.65
CA LEU A 274 14.39 -10.53 10.93
C LEU A 274 13.50 -11.18 11.99
N LEU A 275 12.31 -11.66 11.59
CA LEU A 275 11.37 -12.35 12.48
C LEU A 275 11.91 -13.73 12.89
N ARG A 276 12.45 -14.52 11.93
CA ARG A 276 13.03 -15.85 12.20
C ARG A 276 14.28 -15.78 13.09
N ALA A 277 15.08 -14.73 12.94
CA ALA A 277 16.27 -14.48 13.76
C ALA A 277 15.95 -13.74 15.06
N GLU A 278 14.66 -13.52 15.37
CA GLU A 278 14.20 -12.83 16.59
C GLU A 278 14.80 -11.42 16.79
N VAL A 279 15.26 -10.77 15.71
CA VAL A 279 15.80 -9.40 15.73
C VAL A 279 14.69 -8.40 16.06
N ILE A 280 13.47 -8.69 15.64
CA ILE A 280 12.28 -7.89 15.90
C ILE A 280 11.07 -8.81 16.12
N THR A 281 10.15 -8.40 16.99
CA THR A 281 8.86 -9.11 17.13
C THR A 281 7.88 -8.67 16.05
N HIS A 282 6.89 -9.51 15.76
CA HIS A 282 5.84 -9.18 14.77
C HIS A 282 5.15 -7.83 15.06
N LYS A 283 4.78 -7.59 16.33
CA LYS A 283 4.12 -6.34 16.76
C LYS A 283 5.03 -5.12 16.60
N ALA A 284 6.31 -5.26 16.92
CA ALA A 284 7.27 -4.18 16.74
C ALA A 284 7.51 -3.87 15.25
N LEU A 285 7.56 -4.90 14.39
CA LEU A 285 7.67 -4.72 12.95
C LEU A 285 6.47 -3.96 12.37
N GLN A 286 5.24 -4.34 12.74
CA GLN A 286 4.03 -3.63 12.34
C GLN A 286 4.07 -2.16 12.80
N SER A 287 4.44 -1.91 14.06
CA SER A 287 4.55 -0.55 14.60
C SER A 287 5.59 0.31 13.86
N GLU A 288 6.69 -0.30 13.40
CA GLU A 288 7.70 0.40 12.60
C GLU A 288 7.22 0.69 11.17
N LEU A 289 6.44 -0.23 10.57
CA LEU A 289 5.84 -0.07 9.25
C LEU A 289 4.66 0.91 9.22
N ASP A 290 4.00 1.14 10.34
CA ASP A 290 3.03 2.22 10.51
C ASP A 290 3.70 3.59 10.62
N ALA A 291 4.87 3.64 11.27
CA ALA A 291 5.54 4.89 11.61
C ALA A 291 6.49 5.43 10.53
N ARG A 292 7.04 4.55 9.68
CA ARG A 292 8.13 4.88 8.75
C ARG A 292 7.91 4.20 7.40
N ASP A 293 8.36 4.85 6.34
CA ASP A 293 8.35 4.21 5.03
C ASP A 293 9.46 3.13 4.90
N LEU A 294 9.34 2.25 3.90
CA LEU A 294 10.32 1.18 3.68
C LEU A 294 11.74 1.72 3.44
N SER A 295 11.90 2.92 2.86
CA SER A 295 13.22 3.49 2.58
C SER A 295 13.91 3.99 3.85
N GLU A 296 13.15 4.45 4.83
CA GLU A 296 13.63 4.81 6.16
C GLU A 296 13.96 3.58 7.02
N LEU A 297 13.19 2.51 6.87
CA LEU A 297 13.42 1.23 7.56
C LEU A 297 14.60 0.46 6.98
N PHE A 298 14.81 0.55 5.67
CA PHE A 298 15.90 -0.10 4.95
C PHE A 298 16.78 0.96 4.26
N PRO A 299 17.59 1.75 5.00
CA PRO A 299 18.50 2.73 4.41
C PRO A 299 19.57 2.06 3.52
N THR A 300 20.02 2.79 2.51
CA THR A 300 21.17 2.40 1.69
C THR A 300 22.45 2.51 2.52
N VAL A 301 23.30 1.48 2.46
CA VAL A 301 24.55 1.40 3.21
C VAL A 301 25.78 1.75 2.37
N CYS A 302 25.76 1.45 1.06
CA CYS A 302 26.88 1.70 0.13
C CYS A 302 27.14 3.19 -0.12
N ARG A 303 28.43 3.59 -0.16
CA ARG A 303 28.86 4.99 -0.32
C ARG A 303 28.80 5.44 -1.77
N ALA A 304 29.02 4.53 -2.71
CA ALA A 304 29.00 4.83 -4.15
C ALA A 304 27.61 5.24 -4.69
N GLY A 305 26.56 5.15 -3.86
CA GLY A 305 25.21 5.60 -4.22
C GLY A 305 24.44 4.61 -5.08
N GLU A 306 24.87 3.35 -5.17
CA GLU A 306 24.07 2.27 -5.76
C GLU A 306 22.79 2.07 -4.94
N LYS A 307 21.65 2.41 -5.54
CA LYS A 307 20.33 2.34 -4.90
C LYS A 307 19.65 1.02 -5.19
N THR A 308 20.38 -0.08 -5.22
CA THR A 308 19.81 -1.42 -5.38
C THR A 308 19.05 -1.84 -4.12
N ILE A 309 18.31 -2.94 -4.21
CA ILE A 309 17.65 -3.50 -3.02
C ILE A 309 18.67 -4.16 -2.10
N ALA A 310 19.64 -4.89 -2.67
CA ALA A 310 20.74 -5.52 -1.94
C ALA A 310 21.57 -4.50 -1.13
N SER A 311 21.69 -3.25 -1.58
CA SER A 311 22.43 -2.20 -0.86
C SER A 311 21.75 -1.69 0.40
N ARG A 312 20.60 -2.26 0.80
CA ARG A 312 19.81 -1.78 1.94
C ARG A 312 19.77 -2.78 3.09
N VAL A 313 19.85 -2.24 4.30
CA VAL A 313 19.92 -3.01 5.56
C VAL A 313 18.90 -2.45 6.54
N TRP A 314 18.27 -3.32 7.33
CA TRP A 314 17.31 -2.91 8.34
C TRP A 314 17.93 -1.97 9.39
N LYS A 315 17.19 -0.91 9.75
CA LYS A 315 17.56 0.05 10.78
C LYS A 315 16.44 0.21 11.82
N ALA A 316 16.61 -0.47 12.95
CA ALA A 316 15.77 -0.23 14.13
C ALA A 316 15.97 1.20 14.68
N LYS A 317 14.94 1.77 15.32
CA LYS A 317 15.11 2.97 16.15
C LYS A 317 16.19 2.69 17.20
N LYS A 318 17.11 3.65 17.45
CA LYS A 318 18.17 3.58 18.46
C LYS A 318 17.64 2.94 19.76
N HIS A 319 17.94 1.66 20.01
CA HIS A 319 18.09 1.23 21.39
C HIS A 319 19.28 2.00 21.93
N LYS A 320 19.08 2.82 22.97
CA LYS A 320 20.20 3.38 23.73
C LYS A 320 20.98 2.19 24.31
N LEU A 321 22.10 1.84 23.68
CA LEU A 321 23.13 1.07 24.35
C LEU A 321 23.69 1.93 25.50
N PRO A 322 23.96 1.37 26.69
CA PRO A 322 24.62 2.10 27.75
C PRO A 322 26.07 2.38 27.32
N GLY A 323 26.43 3.65 27.20
CA GLY A 323 27.78 4.09 26.81
C GLY A 323 27.79 4.73 25.43
N GLY A 324 27.72 6.07 25.40
CA GLY A 324 27.72 6.84 24.17
C GLY A 324 29.12 6.94 23.55
N GLN A 325 29.19 6.68 22.24
CA GLN A 325 30.04 7.37 21.27
C GLN A 325 29.42 7.18 19.88
N ASP A 326 29.11 8.29 19.20
CA ASP A 326 28.56 8.32 17.85
C ASP A 326 29.67 8.03 16.80
N SER A 327 30.15 6.79 16.77
CA SER A 327 30.75 6.19 15.57
C SER A 327 29.78 5.12 15.08
N VAL A 328 28.96 5.45 14.07
CA VAL A 328 27.99 4.51 13.49
C VAL A 328 28.77 3.45 12.70
N SER A 329 29.23 2.41 13.40
CA SER A 329 29.39 1.10 12.79
C SER A 329 28.02 0.71 12.26
N LEU A 330 27.91 0.53 10.94
CA LEU A 330 26.74 -0.06 10.27
C LEU A 330 26.31 -1.41 10.90
N PHE A 331 27.20 -2.02 11.69
CA PHE A 331 27.13 -3.37 12.26
C PHE A 331 27.13 -3.40 13.79
N GLY A 332 26.82 -2.30 14.48
CA GLY A 332 26.61 -2.30 15.94
C GLY A 332 25.34 -3.05 16.40
N ALA A 333 24.72 -3.84 15.52
CA ALA A 333 23.60 -4.69 15.85
C ALA A 333 24.09 -5.91 16.64
N PRO A 334 23.38 -6.34 17.69
CA PRO A 334 23.80 -7.49 18.51
C PRO A 334 23.85 -8.81 17.73
N ASP A 335 23.21 -8.88 16.56
CA ASP A 335 23.27 -10.04 15.65
C ASP A 335 23.31 -9.58 14.16
N PRO A 336 24.50 -9.52 13.53
CA PRO A 336 24.62 -9.20 12.11
C PRO A 336 24.00 -10.28 11.20
N TYR A 337 24.03 -11.55 11.61
CA TYR A 337 23.47 -12.65 10.83
C TYR A 337 21.94 -12.52 10.70
N GLY A 338 21.27 -12.03 11.74
CA GLY A 338 19.85 -11.71 11.70
C GLY A 338 19.50 -10.58 10.72
N LEU A 339 20.46 -9.73 10.34
CA LEU A 339 20.31 -8.68 9.32
C LEU A 339 20.72 -9.13 7.90
N LEU A 340 20.93 -10.44 7.73
CA LEU A 340 21.45 -11.06 6.52
C LEU A 340 22.85 -10.54 6.17
N LEU A 341 23.72 -10.41 7.19
CA LEU A 341 25.11 -10.00 7.05
C LEU A 341 26.00 -11.09 7.64
N ASP A 342 26.86 -11.69 6.83
CA ASP A 342 27.84 -12.68 7.29
C ASP A 342 29.25 -12.09 7.37
N ASP A 343 30.19 -12.88 7.92
CA ASP A 343 31.57 -12.46 8.12
C ASP A 343 32.28 -12.09 6.81
N THR A 344 31.92 -12.72 5.68
CA THR A 344 32.54 -12.44 4.37
C THR A 344 32.06 -11.11 3.81
N MET A 345 30.77 -10.78 3.97
CA MET A 345 30.22 -9.48 3.62
C MET A 345 30.83 -8.37 4.48
N ILE A 346 30.94 -8.59 5.79
CA ILE A 346 31.56 -7.63 6.72
C ILE A 346 33.03 -7.41 6.34
N SER A 347 33.77 -8.47 6.04
CA SER A 347 35.17 -8.37 5.61
C SER A 347 35.33 -7.59 4.30
N ALA A 348 34.45 -7.83 3.31
CA ALA A 348 34.46 -7.08 2.05
C ALA A 348 34.15 -5.59 2.28
N TRP A 349 33.18 -5.30 3.15
CA TRP A 349 32.84 -3.94 3.54
C TRP A 349 33.99 -3.22 4.24
N ASP A 350 34.65 -3.87 5.21
CA ASP A 350 35.78 -3.31 5.95
C ASP A 350 37.01 -3.09 5.07
N ALA A 351 37.21 -3.94 4.06
CA ALA A 351 38.23 -3.76 3.01
C ALA A 351 37.88 -2.63 2.03
N GLY A 352 36.66 -2.08 2.07
CA GLY A 352 36.17 -1.05 1.16
C GLY A 352 35.73 -1.56 -0.22
N ASP A 353 35.60 -2.88 -0.39
CA ASP A 353 35.12 -3.51 -1.63
C ASP A 353 33.59 -3.58 -1.63
N GLU A 354 32.95 -2.44 -1.95
CA GLU A 354 31.48 -2.34 -1.98
C GLU A 354 30.85 -3.23 -3.05
N ASN A 355 31.55 -3.49 -4.16
CA ASN A 355 31.04 -4.33 -5.24
C ASN A 355 30.94 -5.79 -4.78
N GLU A 356 31.98 -6.29 -4.11
CA GLU A 356 31.96 -7.65 -3.57
C GLU A 356 30.93 -7.79 -2.45
N PHE A 357 30.82 -6.79 -1.57
CA PHE A 357 29.75 -6.74 -0.56
C PHE A 357 28.36 -6.86 -1.20
N LEU A 358 28.08 -6.07 -2.24
CA LEU A 358 26.79 -6.08 -2.94
C LEU A 358 26.53 -7.39 -3.65
N ARG A 359 27.55 -7.97 -4.29
CA ARG A 359 27.44 -9.27 -4.95
C ARG A 359 27.09 -10.37 -3.95
N LEU A 360 27.80 -10.45 -2.82
CA LEU A 360 27.55 -11.42 -1.75
C LEU A 360 26.16 -11.23 -1.14
N ARG A 361 25.80 -9.98 -0.81
CA ARG A 361 24.49 -9.66 -0.22
C ARG A 361 23.33 -9.92 -1.18
N GLY A 362 23.52 -9.66 -2.48
CA GLY A 362 22.56 -10.01 -3.52
C GLY A 362 22.29 -11.51 -3.57
N LEU A 363 23.35 -12.33 -3.55
CA LEU A 363 23.22 -13.79 -3.52
C LEU A 363 22.51 -14.30 -2.27
N ALA A 364 22.84 -13.76 -1.09
CA ALA A 364 22.18 -14.14 0.15
C ALA A 364 20.69 -13.77 0.15
N LEU A 365 20.34 -12.59 -0.35
CA LEU A 365 18.94 -12.17 -0.45
C LEU A 365 18.17 -12.98 -1.49
N SER A 366 18.80 -13.38 -2.60
CA SER A 366 18.19 -14.34 -3.54
C SER A 366 17.89 -15.68 -2.87
N ALA A 367 18.81 -16.22 -2.07
CA ALA A 367 18.58 -17.48 -1.36
C ALA A 367 17.42 -17.39 -0.34
N GLU A 368 17.34 -16.30 0.41
CA GLU A 368 16.22 -16.03 1.34
C GLU A 368 14.88 -15.92 0.61
N LEU A 369 14.87 -15.24 -0.55
CA LEU A 369 13.69 -15.16 -1.42
C LEU A 369 13.28 -16.53 -1.94
N ASP A 370 14.23 -17.33 -2.41
CA ASP A 370 13.95 -18.66 -2.96
C ASP A 370 13.38 -19.61 -1.89
N GLU A 371 13.85 -19.52 -0.64
CA GLU A 371 13.28 -20.26 0.49
C GLU A 371 11.81 -19.86 0.73
N LEU A 372 11.54 -18.55 0.77
CA LEU A 372 10.20 -18.01 1.01
C LEU A 372 9.23 -18.38 -0.13
N ILE A 373 9.67 -18.22 -1.37
CA ILE A 373 8.89 -18.55 -2.59
C ILE A 373 8.61 -20.05 -2.66
N SER A 374 9.61 -20.89 -2.40
CA SER A 374 9.45 -22.35 -2.43
C SER A 374 8.38 -22.82 -1.46
N ARG A 375 8.27 -22.17 -0.29
CA ARG A 375 7.31 -22.50 0.75
C ARG A 375 5.91 -21.95 0.49
N LEU A 376 5.81 -20.70 0.01
CA LEU A 376 4.52 -20.00 -0.09
C LEU A 376 3.91 -20.05 -1.49
N ALA A 377 4.71 -19.97 -2.55
CA ALA A 377 4.23 -20.17 -3.92
C ALA A 377 4.20 -21.65 -4.31
N ALA A 378 5.04 -22.48 -3.68
CA ALA A 378 5.13 -23.94 -3.86
C ALA A 378 5.00 -24.37 -5.35
N PRO A 379 5.89 -23.89 -6.25
CA PRO A 379 5.77 -24.14 -7.69
C PRO A 379 5.92 -25.62 -8.06
N GLY A 380 6.68 -26.38 -7.27
CA GLY A 380 6.90 -27.82 -7.46
C GLY A 380 5.82 -28.72 -6.85
N GLU A 381 4.85 -28.17 -6.12
CA GLU A 381 3.81 -28.96 -5.46
C GLU A 381 2.54 -29.09 -6.28
N ASN A 382 1.80 -30.18 -6.04
CA ASN A 382 0.51 -30.40 -6.69
C ASN A 382 -0.54 -29.41 -6.14
N ASP A 383 -1.36 -28.82 -7.01
CA ASP A 383 -2.44 -27.90 -6.65
C ASP A 383 -3.81 -28.58 -6.52
N ARG A 384 -3.90 -29.91 -6.62
CA ARG A 384 -5.17 -30.63 -6.51
C ARG A 384 -5.88 -30.34 -5.18
N PRO A 385 -7.22 -30.40 -5.15
CA PRO A 385 -8.01 -30.46 -3.94
C PRO A 385 -7.57 -31.59 -2.99
N ALA A 386 -8.09 -31.57 -1.77
CA ALA A 386 -7.92 -32.69 -0.86
C ALA A 386 -8.48 -33.98 -1.47
N ILE A 387 -7.88 -35.13 -1.16
CA ILE A 387 -8.33 -36.43 -1.69
C ILE A 387 -9.78 -36.72 -1.30
N ALA A 388 -10.18 -36.35 -0.07
CA ALA A 388 -11.55 -36.50 0.41
C ALA A 388 -12.56 -35.82 -0.54
N TYR A 389 -12.26 -34.59 -0.97
CA TYR A 389 -13.08 -33.84 -1.92
C TYR A 389 -13.18 -34.57 -3.27
N LEU A 390 -12.07 -35.10 -3.80
CA LEU A 390 -12.05 -35.80 -5.09
C LEU A 390 -12.83 -37.13 -5.09
N VAL A 391 -12.97 -37.76 -3.92
CA VAL A 391 -13.68 -39.04 -3.76
C VAL A 391 -15.15 -38.81 -3.36
N GLY A 392 -15.63 -37.56 -3.34
CA GLY A 392 -17.01 -37.22 -2.99
C GLY A 392 -17.31 -37.26 -1.49
N GLY A 393 -16.28 -37.35 -0.64
CA GLY A 393 -16.41 -37.13 0.79
C GLY A 393 -16.51 -35.62 1.04
N ALA A 394 -17.70 -35.13 1.35
CA ALA A 394 -17.89 -33.76 1.81
C ALA A 394 -16.96 -33.52 3.03
N ALA A 395 -16.19 -32.42 2.97
CA ALA A 395 -15.33 -31.95 4.04
C ALA A 395 -16.12 -31.10 5.04
#